data_AF-A0A943Q5J2-F1
#
_entry.id   AF-A0A943Q5J2-F1
#
_cell.length_a   1.000
_cell.length_b   1.000
_cell.length_c   1.000
_cell.angle_alpha   90.00
_cell.angle_beta   90.00
_cell.angle_gamma   90.00
#
_symmetry.space_group_name_H-M   'P 1'
#
loop_
_entity.id
_entity.type
_entity.pdbx_description
1 polymer ?
#
loop_
_entity_poly.entity_id
_entity_poly.type
_entity_poly.pdbx_seq_one_letter_code
_entity_poly.pdbx_strand_id
1 'polypeptide(L)'
;MVETTQSKLTVCFEEPFWIGIFERSYAGQYEVCKVTFGAEPKENELYEFILRHFHSLRFSPPIKASRLTEKPRNPKRMQREVSRQLQTAGIGTKAQQALALQHEEGKLARKARTRQQREEEQKRLFRLRQDKKKERVTWKSDVCIQKEIRMSFRRRWIVFPRREAR
;
A
#
# COMPACT_ATOMS: atom_id res chain seq x y z
N MET A 1 21.21 -4.88 -43.96
CA MET A 1 20.15 -4.48 -43.01
C MET A 1 18.92 -4.16 -43.86
N VAL A 2 17.80 -4.86 -43.67
CA VAL A 2 16.59 -4.61 -44.46
C VAL A 2 15.95 -3.34 -43.91
N GLU A 3 15.97 -2.26 -44.68
CA GLU A 3 15.22 -1.05 -44.39
C GLU A 3 13.73 -1.37 -44.51
N THR A 4 13.08 -1.64 -43.38
CA THR A 4 11.64 -1.93 -43.37
C THR A 4 10.89 -0.60 -43.39
N THR A 5 10.22 -0.30 -44.50
CA THR A 5 9.31 0.83 -44.59
C THR A 5 7.94 0.38 -44.10
N GLN A 6 7.44 0.96 -43.01
CA GLN A 6 6.10 0.67 -42.49
C GLN A 6 5.26 1.93 -42.53
N SER A 7 4.06 1.81 -43.09
CA SER A 7 3.04 2.87 -43.07
C SER A 7 1.76 2.34 -42.41
N LYS A 8 1.13 3.15 -41.56
CA LYS A 8 -0.11 2.84 -40.85
C LYS A 8 -1.07 4.01 -40.97
N LEU A 9 -2.34 3.73 -41.20
CA LEU A 9 -3.42 4.72 -41.15
C LEU A 9 -4.31 4.40 -39.96
N THR A 10 -4.49 5.37 -39.07
CA THR A 10 -5.43 5.28 -37.96
C THR A 10 -6.55 6.28 -38.20
N VAL A 11 -7.79 5.80 -38.27
CA VAL A 11 -8.98 6.65 -38.41
C VAL A 11 -9.62 6.77 -37.03
N CYS A 12 -9.82 8.00 -36.57
CA CYS A 12 -10.44 8.32 -35.30
C CYS A 12 -11.49 9.42 -35.46
N PHE A 13 -12.45 9.43 -34.52
CA PHE A 13 -13.46 10.48 -34.43
C PHE A 13 -13.00 11.52 -33.40
N GLU A 14 -12.80 12.77 -33.85
CA GLU A 14 -12.48 13.92 -33.00
C GLU A 14 -13.55 14.98 -33.28
N GLU A 15 -14.46 15.21 -32.33
CA GLU A 15 -15.66 16.05 -32.55
C GLU A 15 -15.30 17.42 -33.19
N PRO A 16 -15.97 17.82 -34.29
CA PRO A 16 -17.14 17.21 -34.95
C PRO A 16 -16.81 16.32 -36.17
N PHE A 17 -15.54 15.99 -36.44
CA PHE A 17 -15.10 15.40 -37.70
C PHE A 17 -14.38 14.07 -37.55
N TRP A 18 -14.41 13.28 -38.61
CA TRP A 18 -13.53 12.12 -38.75
C TRP A 18 -12.15 12.53 -39.26
N ILE A 19 -11.12 11.95 -38.64
CA ILE A 19 -9.73 12.32 -38.88
C ILE A 19 -8.90 11.06 -39.15
N GLY A 20 -8.09 11.12 -40.21
CA GLY A 20 -7.07 10.13 -40.54
C GLY A 20 -5.70 10.60 -40.11
N ILE A 21 -5.00 9.75 -39.35
CA ILE A 21 -3.60 9.93 -38.97
C ILE A 21 -2.78 8.94 -39.78
N PHE A 22 -1.99 9.46 -40.70
CA PHE A 22 -1.01 8.69 -41.47
C PHE A 22 0.33 8.70 -40.73
N GLU A 23 0.77 7.52 -40.32
CA GLU A 23 2.05 7.30 -39.67
C GLU A 23 2.98 6.59 -40.65
N ARG A 24 4.15 7.16 -40.91
CA ARG A 24 5.20 6.54 -41.73
C ARG A 24 6.47 6.40 -40.91
N SER A 25 7.07 5.21 -40.97
CA SER A 25 8.40 4.96 -40.44
C SER A 25 9.33 4.46 -41.53
N TYR A 26 10.45 5.17 -41.70
CA TYR A 26 11.49 4.86 -42.68
C TYR A 26 12.86 5.03 -42.02
N ALA A 27 13.73 4.03 -42.12
CA ALA A 27 15.12 4.09 -41.62
C ALA A 27 15.29 4.63 -40.19
N GLY A 28 14.33 4.36 -39.28
CA GLY A 28 14.35 4.84 -37.90
C GLY A 28 13.87 6.29 -37.69
N GLN A 29 13.35 6.92 -38.74
CA GLN A 29 12.62 8.19 -38.69
C GLN A 29 11.11 7.92 -38.69
N TYR A 30 10.36 8.75 -37.99
CA TYR A 30 8.91 8.72 -37.86
C TYR A 30 8.32 10.06 -38.31
N GLU A 31 7.35 9.98 -39.19
CA GLU A 31 6.68 11.12 -39.81
C GLU A 31 5.17 10.93 -39.75
N VAL A 32 4.43 12.03 -39.54
CA VAL A 32 2.98 12.00 -39.40
C VAL A 32 2.32 13.01 -40.31
N CYS A 33 1.16 12.65 -40.85
CA CYS A 33 0.25 13.57 -41.54
C CYS A 33 -1.18 13.42 -40.99
N LYS A 34 -1.83 14.56 -40.71
CA LYS A 34 -3.23 14.62 -40.28
C LYS A 34 -4.10 15.01 -41.48
N VAL A 35 -5.16 14.25 -41.73
CA VAL A 35 -6.16 14.49 -42.76
C VAL A 35 -7.55 14.53 -42.12
N THR A 36 -8.36 15.52 -42.46
CA THR A 36 -9.74 15.65 -41.98
C THR A 36 -10.70 15.18 -43.07
N PHE A 37 -11.50 14.14 -42.81
CA PHE A 37 -12.50 13.60 -43.74
C PHE A 37 -13.88 14.26 -43.58
N GLY A 38 -14.16 14.82 -42.40
CA GLY A 38 -15.45 15.45 -42.11
C GLY A 38 -16.49 14.41 -41.67
N ALA A 39 -17.10 13.72 -42.64
CA ALA A 39 -18.05 12.64 -42.39
C ALA A 39 -17.34 11.29 -42.15
N GLU A 40 -18.06 10.28 -41.67
CA GLU A 40 -17.53 8.92 -41.48
C GLU A 40 -17.11 8.34 -42.84
N PRO A 41 -15.80 8.16 -43.11
CA PRO A 41 -15.35 7.67 -44.40
C PRO A 41 -15.70 6.19 -44.53
N LYS A 42 -16.28 5.81 -45.67
CA LYS A 42 -16.45 4.38 -46.00
C LYS A 42 -15.11 3.77 -46.37
N GLU A 43 -14.98 2.46 -46.21
CA GLU A 43 -13.74 1.73 -46.53
C GLU A 43 -13.30 1.95 -47.99
N ASN A 44 -14.25 1.95 -48.93
CA ASN A 44 -13.97 2.21 -50.34
C ASN A 44 -13.46 3.64 -50.59
N GLU A 45 -14.08 4.64 -49.94
CA GLU A 45 -13.67 6.04 -50.06
C GLU A 45 -12.27 6.26 -49.47
N LEU A 46 -11.97 5.59 -48.35
CA LEU A 46 -10.66 5.60 -47.73
C LEU A 46 -9.60 5.00 -48.67
N TYR A 47 -9.91 3.87 -49.31
CA TYR A 47 -9.01 3.21 -50.24
C TYR A 47 -8.73 4.08 -51.47
N GLU A 48 -9.76 4.66 -52.09
CA GLU A 48 -9.59 5.60 -53.20
C GLU A 48 -8.78 6.84 -52.78
N PHE A 49 -9.05 7.37 -51.59
CA PHE A 49 -8.32 8.52 -51.06
C PHE A 49 -6.83 8.22 -50.94
N ILE A 50 -6.47 7.06 -50.38
CA ILE A 50 -5.07 6.63 -50.25
C ILE A 50 -4.44 6.53 -51.65
N LEU A 51 -5.08 5.85 -52.60
CA LEU A 51 -4.49 5.68 -53.94
C LEU A 51 -4.25 7.00 -54.67
N ARG A 52 -5.15 7.98 -54.54
CA ARG A 52 -5.07 9.25 -55.27
C ARG A 52 -4.22 10.30 -54.56
N HIS A 53 -4.28 10.37 -53.23
CA HIS A 53 -3.73 11.50 -52.47
C HIS A 53 -2.49 11.16 -51.65
N PHE A 54 -2.11 9.88 -51.49
CA PHE A 54 -0.98 9.52 -50.64
C PHE A 54 0.34 10.20 -51.04
N HIS A 55 0.58 10.36 -52.34
CA HIS A 55 1.79 11.03 -52.86
C HIS A 55 1.82 12.54 -52.65
N SER A 56 0.67 13.19 -52.43
CA SER A 56 0.56 14.64 -52.22
C SER A 56 0.44 15.04 -50.74
N LEU A 57 0.40 14.07 -49.82
CA LEU A 57 0.35 14.34 -48.38
C LEU A 57 1.64 15.01 -47.90
N ARG A 58 1.47 16.10 -47.14
CA ARG A 58 2.59 16.80 -46.49
C ARG A 58 2.83 16.21 -45.11
N PHE A 59 3.95 15.51 -44.98
CA PHE A 59 4.39 14.92 -43.71
C PHE A 59 5.11 15.93 -42.82
N SER A 60 5.06 15.70 -41.52
CA SER A 60 5.82 16.43 -40.52
C SER A 60 7.33 16.18 -40.66
N PRO A 61 8.19 17.05 -40.10
CA PRO A 61 9.62 16.79 -40.03
C PRO A 61 9.95 15.42 -39.40
N PRO A 62 11.01 14.73 -39.85
CA PRO A 62 11.35 13.40 -39.38
C PRO A 62 11.77 13.44 -37.91
N ILE A 63 11.06 12.70 -37.06
CA ILE A 63 11.37 12.53 -35.64
C ILE A 63 12.09 11.19 -35.49
N LYS A 64 13.13 11.11 -34.63
CA LYS A 64 13.77 9.82 -34.32
C LYS A 64 12.74 8.89 -33.69
N ALA A 65 12.43 7.80 -34.39
CA ALA A 65 11.50 6.78 -33.90
C ALA A 65 12.15 6.03 -32.74
N SER A 66 11.90 6.50 -31.51
CA SER A 66 12.01 5.65 -30.33
C SER A 66 11.17 4.41 -30.60
N ARG A 67 11.78 3.22 -30.61
CA ARG A 67 11.04 1.96 -30.69
C ARG A 67 10.18 1.86 -29.43
N LEU A 68 8.98 2.45 -29.47
CA LEU A 68 7.90 2.13 -28.56
C LEU A 68 7.50 0.70 -28.88
N THR A 69 8.28 -0.23 -28.36
CA THR A 69 7.85 -1.61 -28.25
C THR A 69 6.70 -1.59 -27.27
N GLU A 70 5.48 -1.44 -27.79
CA GLU A 70 4.29 -1.72 -27.03
C GLU A 70 4.38 -3.18 -26.64
N LYS A 71 4.81 -3.43 -25.39
CA LYS A 71 4.85 -4.78 -24.84
C LYS A 71 3.43 -5.34 -24.98
N PRO A 72 3.24 -6.52 -25.57
CA PRO A 72 1.92 -7.08 -25.74
C PRO A 72 1.26 -7.22 -24.36
N ARG A 73 0.32 -6.31 -24.07
CA ARG A 73 -0.38 -6.27 -22.79
C ARG A 73 -1.52 -7.27 -22.89
N ASN A 74 -1.52 -8.29 -22.03
CA ASN A 74 -2.54 -9.34 -22.04
C ASN A 74 -3.96 -8.73 -22.13
N PRO A 75 -4.76 -9.05 -23.17
CA PRO A 75 -6.09 -8.45 -23.38
C PRO A 75 -7.02 -8.60 -22.17
N LYS A 76 -6.93 -9.73 -21.46
CA LYS A 76 -7.68 -9.98 -20.23
C LYS A 76 -7.30 -9.01 -19.10
N ARG A 77 -6.01 -8.64 -19.03
CA ARG A 77 -5.53 -7.66 -18.04
C ARG A 77 -6.02 -6.26 -18.38
N MET A 78 -6.09 -5.90 -19.66
CA MET A 78 -6.63 -4.62 -20.13
C MET A 78 -8.12 -4.48 -19.84
N GLN A 79 -8.93 -5.50 -20.19
CA GLN A 79 -10.38 -5.50 -19.92
C GLN A 79 -10.70 -5.39 -18.43
N ARG A 80 -9.93 -6.08 -17.58
CA ARG A 80 -10.07 -5.97 -16.11
C ARG A 80 -9.77 -4.57 -15.59
N GLU A 81 -8.80 -3.89 -16.19
CA GLU A 81 -8.40 -2.55 -15.77
C GLU A 81 -9.42 -1.48 -16.17
N VAL A 82 -9.95 -1.57 -17.39
CA VAL A 82 -11.09 -0.75 -17.86
C VAL A 82 -12.31 -1.01 -16.98
N SER A 83 -12.65 -2.28 -16.73
CA SER A 83 -13.77 -2.64 -15.86
C SER A 83 -13.59 -2.11 -14.44
N ARG A 84 -12.39 -2.24 -13.85
CA ARG A 84 -12.06 -1.69 -12.53
C ARG A 84 -12.21 -0.17 -12.47
N GLN A 85 -11.80 0.54 -13.53
CA GLN A 85 -11.96 2.00 -13.60
C GLN A 85 -13.44 2.40 -13.68
N LEU A 86 -14.22 1.70 -14.51
CA LEU A 86 -15.66 1.94 -14.68
C LEU A 86 -16.50 1.53 -13.46
N GLN A 87 -16.07 0.50 -12.71
CA GLN A 87 -16.81 0.04 -11.52
C GLN A 87 -16.80 1.01 -10.34
N THR A 88 -15.98 2.06 -10.38
CA THR A 88 -15.98 3.10 -9.34
C THR A 88 -17.30 3.90 -9.27
N ALA A 89 -18.18 3.80 -10.27
CA ALA A 89 -19.41 4.59 -10.38
C ALA A 89 -20.69 3.73 -10.54
N GLY A 90 -21.07 2.94 -9.53
CA GLY A 90 -22.32 2.17 -9.54
C GLY A 90 -23.15 2.28 -8.25
N ILE A 91 -24.45 2.54 -8.36
CA ILE A 91 -25.41 2.81 -7.25
C ILE A 91 -25.44 1.71 -6.18
N GLY A 92 -25.14 0.45 -6.53
CA GLY A 92 -25.07 -0.68 -5.58
C GLY A 92 -23.83 -0.70 -4.65
N THR A 93 -22.86 0.21 -4.83
CA THR A 93 -21.62 0.24 -4.05
C THR A 93 -21.74 0.98 -2.72
N LYS A 94 -22.71 1.89 -2.54
CA LYS A 94 -22.82 2.70 -1.33
C LYS A 94 -23.03 1.86 -0.06
N ALA A 95 -23.89 0.84 -0.15
CA ALA A 95 -24.14 -0.08 0.97
C ALA A 95 -22.92 -0.96 1.27
N GLN A 96 -22.21 -1.43 0.24
CA GLN A 96 -20.99 -2.22 0.41
C GLN A 96 -19.83 -1.38 0.98
N GLN A 97 -19.71 -0.12 0.56
CA GLN A 97 -18.76 0.85 1.11
C GLN A 97 -19.08 1.16 2.58
N ALA A 98 -20.35 1.35 2.93
CA ALA A 98 -20.77 1.58 4.31
C ALA A 98 -20.44 0.39 5.23
N LEU A 99 -20.67 -0.85 4.77
CA LEU A 99 -20.30 -2.06 5.52
C LEU A 99 -18.78 -2.20 5.66
N ALA A 100 -18.01 -1.86 4.63
CA ALA A 100 -16.55 -1.88 4.70
C ALA A 100 -16.02 -0.89 5.75
N LEU A 101 -16.56 0.34 5.78
CA LEU A 101 -16.22 1.35 6.79
C LEU A 101 -16.57 0.87 8.20
N GLN A 102 -17.76 0.30 8.40
CA GLN A 102 -18.19 -0.25 9.70
C GLN A 102 -17.22 -1.36 10.19
N HIS A 103 -16.75 -2.21 9.28
CA HIS A 103 -15.78 -3.25 9.62
C HIS A 103 -14.41 -2.68 10.03
N GLU A 104 -13.93 -1.63 9.36
CA GLU A 104 -12.68 -0.96 9.71
C GLU A 104 -12.76 -0.27 11.07
N GLU A 105 -13.86 0.43 11.37
CA GLU A 105 -14.12 1.03 12.67
C GLU A 105 -14.15 -0.03 13.79
N GLY A 106 -14.88 -1.13 13.56
CA GLY A 106 -14.93 -2.24 14.52
C GLY A 106 -13.56 -2.87 14.80
N LYS A 107 -12.69 -2.95 13.78
CA LYS A 107 -11.32 -3.45 13.92
C LYS A 107 -10.47 -2.51 14.77
N LEU A 108 -10.60 -1.20 14.59
CA LEU A 108 -9.90 -0.19 15.39
C LEU A 108 -10.36 -0.21 16.85
N ALA A 109 -11.69 -0.22 17.07
CA ALA A 109 -12.27 -0.30 18.41
C ALA A 109 -11.81 -1.55 19.17
N ARG A 110 -11.78 -2.72 18.50
CA ARG A 110 -11.29 -3.97 19.09
C ARG A 110 -9.82 -3.88 19.50
N LYS A 111 -8.97 -3.34 18.62
CA LYS A 111 -7.54 -3.15 18.91
C LYS A 111 -7.32 -2.20 20.09
N ALA A 112 -8.08 -1.10 20.16
CA ALA A 112 -8.01 -0.15 21.27
C ALA A 112 -8.41 -0.82 22.58
N ARG A 113 -9.52 -1.57 22.60
CA ARG A 113 -9.97 -2.31 23.80
C ARG A 113 -8.94 -3.34 24.26
N THR A 114 -8.40 -4.15 23.35
CA THR A 114 -7.38 -5.15 23.70
C THR A 114 -6.11 -4.49 24.24
N ARG A 115 -5.72 -3.33 23.69
CA ARG A 115 -4.59 -2.56 24.20
C ARG A 115 -4.84 -2.05 25.63
N GLN A 116 -6.02 -1.46 25.88
CA GLN A 116 -6.40 -0.99 27.21
C GLN A 116 -6.38 -2.13 28.24
N GLN A 117 -6.96 -3.29 27.92
CA GLN A 117 -6.96 -4.46 28.81
C GLN A 117 -5.53 -4.92 29.16
N ARG A 118 -4.63 -4.99 28.18
CA ARG A 118 -3.23 -5.34 28.42
C ARG A 118 -2.52 -4.31 29.30
N GLU A 119 -2.77 -3.02 29.08
CA GLU A 119 -2.19 -1.95 29.90
C GLU A 119 -2.70 -2.01 31.35
N GLU A 120 -3.98 -2.31 31.55
CA GLU A 120 -4.57 -2.51 32.89
C GLU A 120 -3.99 -3.73 33.60
N GLU A 121 -3.87 -4.87 32.91
CA GLU A 121 -3.26 -6.08 33.45
C GLU A 121 -1.79 -5.84 33.84
N GLN A 122 -1.02 -5.15 33.00
CA GLN A 122 0.36 -4.77 33.31
C GLN A 122 0.44 -3.87 34.54
N LYS A 123 -0.46 -2.87 34.67
CA LYS A 123 -0.53 -2.01 35.86
C LYS A 123 -0.86 -2.82 37.12
N ARG A 124 -1.77 -3.79 37.05
CA ARG A 124 -2.09 -4.69 38.17
C ARG A 124 -0.88 -5.54 38.58
N LEU A 125 -0.23 -6.18 37.62
CA LEU A 125 0.97 -6.99 37.86
C LEU A 125 2.12 -6.16 38.46
N PHE A 126 2.28 -4.93 38.00
CA PHE A 126 3.29 -4.01 38.54
C PHE A 126 3.02 -3.66 40.01
N ARG A 127 1.77 -3.31 40.37
CA ARG A 127 1.39 -3.05 41.77
C ARG A 127 1.70 -4.25 42.66
N LEU A 128 1.28 -5.44 42.24
CA LEU A 128 1.50 -6.67 42.99
C LEU A 128 2.99 -7.00 43.17
N ARG A 129 3.84 -6.66 42.19
CA ARG A 129 5.31 -6.76 42.33
C ARG A 129 5.88 -5.74 43.32
N GLN A 130 5.36 -4.52 43.36
CA GLN A 130 5.79 -3.50 44.31
C GLN A 130 5.45 -3.92 45.75
N ASP A 131 4.25 -4.44 45.97
CA ASP A 131 3.81 -4.87 47.30
C ASP A 131 4.65 -6.05 47.79
N LYS A 132 4.89 -7.07 46.95
CA LYS A 132 5.83 -8.17 47.28
C LYS A 132 7.25 -7.68 47.57
N LYS A 133 7.70 -6.63 46.88
CA LYS A 133 9.03 -6.04 47.13
C LYS A 133 9.07 -5.35 48.50
N LYS A 134 8.01 -4.61 48.86
CA LYS A 134 7.88 -3.97 50.18
C LYS A 134 7.83 -5.02 51.30
N GLU A 135 6.98 -6.05 51.17
CA GLU A 135 6.88 -7.16 52.12
C GLU A 135 8.22 -7.88 52.31
N ARG A 136 8.97 -8.10 51.22
CA ARG A 136 10.30 -8.71 51.32
C ARG A 136 11.31 -7.83 52.04
N VAL A 137 11.20 -6.50 51.90
CA VAL A 137 12.07 -5.55 52.62
C VAL A 137 11.70 -5.52 54.09
N THR A 138 10.42 -5.43 54.43
CA THR A 138 9.96 -5.45 55.83
C THR A 138 10.34 -6.76 56.50
N TRP A 139 10.08 -7.90 55.86
CA TRP A 139 10.46 -9.22 56.39
C TRP A 139 11.97 -9.35 56.61
N LYS A 140 12.80 -8.84 55.69
CA LYS A 140 14.27 -8.82 55.88
C LYS A 140 14.68 -7.96 57.08
N SER A 141 14.05 -6.80 57.27
CA SER A 141 14.29 -5.94 58.44
C SER A 141 13.86 -6.65 59.74
N ASP A 142 12.69 -7.28 59.76
CA ASP A 142 12.17 -8.02 60.92
C ASP A 142 13.08 -9.19 61.30
N VAL A 143 13.55 -9.96 60.30
CA VAL A 143 14.52 -11.04 60.51
C VAL A 143 15.87 -10.50 61.03
N CYS A 144 16.31 -9.33 60.57
CA CYS A 144 17.53 -8.67 61.06
C CYS A 144 17.38 -8.26 62.53
N ILE A 145 16.26 -7.61 62.87
CA ILE A 145 15.92 -7.21 64.23
C ILE A 145 15.83 -8.43 65.16
N GLN A 146 15.16 -9.52 64.73
CA GLN A 146 15.08 -10.74 65.52
C GLN A 146 16.46 -11.39 65.74
N LYS A 147 17.35 -11.39 64.74
CA LYS A 147 18.73 -11.87 64.91
C LYS A 147 19.49 -11.01 65.91
N GLU A 148 19.32 -9.70 65.89
CA GLU A 148 19.98 -8.75 66.78
C GLU A 148 19.47 -8.85 68.23
N ILE A 149 18.16 -9.00 68.41
CA ILE A 149 17.54 -9.32 69.71
C ILE A 149 18.07 -10.65 70.24
N ARG A 150 18.14 -11.70 69.39
CA ARG A 150 18.68 -13.02 69.77
C ARG A 150 20.16 -12.94 70.13
N MET A 151 20.96 -12.14 69.42
CA MET A 151 22.36 -11.90 69.77
C MET A 151 22.51 -11.09 71.06
N SER A 152 21.64 -10.12 71.32
CA SER A 152 21.61 -9.36 72.58
C SER A 152 21.21 -10.24 73.77
N PHE A 153 20.22 -11.11 73.62
CA PHE A 153 19.89 -12.13 74.63
C PHE A 153 21.06 -13.09 74.87
N ARG A 154 21.72 -13.55 73.80
CA ARG A 154 22.89 -14.44 73.91
C ARG A 154 24.09 -13.76 74.58
N ARG A 155 24.27 -12.45 74.39
CA ARG A 155 25.30 -11.65 75.09
C ARG A 155 24.93 -11.40 76.56
N ARG A 156 23.64 -11.23 76.89
CA ARG A 156 23.16 -11.02 78.27
C ARG A 156 23.24 -12.27 79.16
N TRP A 157 23.24 -13.46 78.58
CA TRP A 157 23.40 -14.74 79.30
C TRP A 157 24.86 -15.17 79.57
N ILE A 158 25.86 -14.44 79.05
CA ILE A 158 27.29 -14.73 79.31
C ILE A 158 27.78 -14.09 80.63
N VAL A 159 26.98 -13.22 81.26
CA VAL A 159 27.29 -12.61 82.56
C VAL A 159 26.24 -13.03 83.60
N PHE A 160 26.23 -14.32 83.96
CA PHE A 160 25.50 -14.81 85.14
C PHE A 160 26.45 -15.71 85.96
N PRO A 161 26.88 -15.30 87.17
CA PRO A 161 27.88 -16.04 87.92
C PRO A 161 27.27 -17.31 88.52
N ARG A 162 27.94 -18.43 88.27
CA ARG A 162 27.67 -19.74 88.87
C ARG A 162 27.95 -19.65 90.37
N ARG A 163 26.93 -19.43 91.21
CA ARG A 163 27.03 -19.62 92.67
C ARG A 163 26.64 -21.05 93.02
N GLU A 164 27.64 -21.83 93.40
CA GLU A 164 27.50 -23.12 94.07
C GLU A 164 26.72 -22.96 95.38
N ALA A 165 25.67 -23.75 95.54
CA ALA A 165 24.94 -23.91 96.79
C ALA A 165 25.65 -24.99 97.64
N ARG A 166 25.98 -24.62 98.89
CA ARG A 166 26.15 -25.53 100.01
C ARG A 166 24.79 -25.79 100.65
#